data_AF-A0A923RTK0-F1
#
_entry.id   AF-A0A923RTK0-F1
#
_cell.length_a   1.000
_cell.length_b   1.000
_cell.length_c   1.000
_cell.angle_alpha   90.00
_cell.angle_beta   90.00
_cell.angle_gamma   90.00
#
_symmetry.space_group_name_H-M   'P 1'
#
loop_
_entity.id
_entity.type
_entity.pdbx_description
1 polymer ?
#
loop_
_entity_poly.entity_id
_entity_poly.type
_entity_poly.pdbx_seq_one_letter_code
_entity_poly.pdbx_strand_id
1 'polypeptide(L)' 'MGDTIIVKEWRKFRRYKDGAEYYGFSQSIFERLAKDAGAIYKVNKVVLVNCEIFEKYLESFRLEGHS' A
#
# COMPACT_ATOMS: atom_id res chain seq x y z
N MET A 1 -22.84 21.22 1.21
CA MET A 1 -23.05 19.96 0.49
C MET A 1 -21.87 19.05 0.79
N GLY A 2 -22.15 17.86 1.32
CA GLY A 2 -21.17 16.78 1.40
C GLY A 2 -20.21 16.86 2.58
N ASP A 3 -20.76 16.59 3.76
CA ASP A 3 -20.17 15.62 4.69
C ASP A 3 -19.30 14.59 3.97
N THR A 4 -17.98 14.57 4.19
CA THR A 4 -17.28 13.32 4.45
C THR A 4 -16.00 13.63 5.22
N ILE A 5 -16.13 13.61 6.54
CA ILE A 5 -15.00 13.33 7.41
C ILE A 5 -14.51 11.93 7.02
N ILE A 6 -13.52 11.84 6.12
CA ILE A 6 -12.76 10.62 5.96
C ILE A 6 -11.84 10.56 7.18
N VAL A 7 -12.41 10.15 8.32
CA VAL A 7 -11.66 9.35 9.28
C VAL A 7 -11.32 8.03 8.58
N LYS A 8 -10.39 8.08 7.61
CA LYS A 8 -9.58 6.90 7.31
C LYS A 8 -8.71 6.76 8.55
N GLU A 9 -9.30 6.19 9.59
CA GLU A 9 -8.62 5.28 10.49
C GLU A 9 -7.55 4.62 9.64
N TRP A 10 -6.28 4.92 9.94
CA TRP A 10 -5.13 4.34 9.27
C TRP A 10 -5.25 2.83 9.44
N ARG A 11 -6.04 2.21 8.56
CA ARG A 11 -6.16 0.78 8.41
C ARG A 11 -4.77 0.41 7.94
N LYS A 12 -3.95 0.01 8.91
CA LYS A 12 -2.60 -0.51 8.71
C LYS A 12 -2.59 -1.50 7.55
N PHE A 13 -3.72 -2.18 7.31
CA PHE A 13 -3.94 -3.14 6.25
C PHE A 13 -4.89 -2.63 5.15
N ARG A 14 -4.41 -2.66 3.91
CA ARG A 14 -5.16 -2.40 2.67
C ARG A 14 -5.28 -3.64 1.81
N ARG A 15 -6.34 -3.76 1.01
CA ARG A 15 -6.40 -4.79 -0.05
C ARG A 15 -5.64 -4.31 -1.28
N TYR A 16 -5.24 -5.22 -2.17
CA TYR A 16 -4.55 -4.85 -3.40
C TYR A 16 -5.29 -3.82 -4.24
N LYS A 17 -6.61 -3.93 -4.37
CA LYS A 17 -7.41 -2.99 -5.18
C LYS A 17 -7.43 -1.57 -4.58
N ASP A 18 -7.61 -1.46 -3.26
CA ASP A 18 -7.64 -0.16 -2.57
C ASP A 18 -6.24 0.47 -2.51
N GLY A 19 -5.20 -0.34 -2.29
CA GLY A 19 -3.81 0.12 -2.28
C GLY A 19 -3.35 0.56 -3.67
N ALA A 20 -3.63 -0.23 -4.71
CA ALA A 20 -3.36 0.12 -6.10
C ALA A 20 -4.03 1.45 -6.48
N GLU A 21 -5.31 1.64 -6.15
CA GLU A 21 -6.02 2.90 -6.42
C GLU A 21 -5.45 4.08 -5.61
N TYR A 22 -5.11 3.85 -4.34
CA TYR A 22 -4.56 4.89 -3.47
C TYR A 22 -3.19 5.40 -3.92
N TYR A 23 -2.29 4.50 -4.30
CA TYR A 23 -0.96 4.85 -4.79
C TYR A 23 -0.94 5.17 -6.30
N GLY A 24 -2.07 5.01 -7.00
CA GLY A 24 -2.15 5.18 -8.45
C GLY A 24 -1.37 4.11 -9.24
N PHE A 25 -1.14 2.94 -8.66
CA PHE A 25 -0.44 1.82 -9.30
C PHE A 25 -1.40 0.82 -9.94
N SER A 26 -0.93 0.09 -10.94
CA SER A 26 -1.65 -1.12 -11.41
C SER A 26 -1.62 -2.19 -10.33
N GLN A 27 -2.69 -2.99 -10.21
CA GLN A 27 -2.78 -4.06 -9.22
C GLN A 27 -1.57 -5.01 -9.24
N SER A 28 -1.09 -5.38 -10.43
CA SER A 28 0.08 -6.26 -10.58
C SER A 28 1.37 -5.62 -10.08
N ILE A 29 1.53 -4.31 -10.24
CA ILE A 29 2.69 -3.55 -9.74
C ILE A 29 2.61 -3.43 -8.23
N PHE A 30 1.44 -3.06 -7.70
CA PHE A 30 1.22 -2.96 -6.26
C PHE A 30 1.42 -4.32 -5.56
N GLU A 31 0.94 -5.42 -6.14
CA GLU A 31 1.19 -6.77 -5.64
C GLU A 31 2.69 -7.10 -5.62
N ARG A 32 3.39 -6.81 -6.71
CA ARG A 32 4.84 -7.09 -6.81
C ARG A 32 5.64 -6.28 -5.80
N LEU A 33 5.35 -4.99 -5.65
CA LEU A 33 5.99 -4.11 -4.66
C LEU A 33 5.65 -4.55 -3.24
N ALA A 34 4.39 -4.90 -2.95
CA ALA A 34 4.00 -5.39 -1.63
C ALA A 34 4.68 -6.71 -1.28
N LYS A 35 4.93 -7.56 -2.28
CA LYS A 35 5.65 -8.83 -2.14
C LYS A 35 7.13 -8.61 -1.85
N ASP A 36 7.75 -7.69 -2.58
CA ASP A 36 9.15 -7.33 -2.38
C ASP A 36 9.36 -6.68 -1.01
N ALA A 37 8.47 -5.76 -0.62
CA ALA A 37 8.43 -5.14 0.69
C ALA A 37 8.16 -6.13 1.86
N GLY A 38 7.75 -7.36 1.57
CA GLY A 38 7.29 -8.30 2.61
C GLY A 38 6.04 -7.83 3.36
N ALA A 39 5.27 -6.92 2.75
CA ALA A 39 4.10 -6.28 3.33
C ALA A 39 2.80 -7.07 3.11
N ILE A 40 2.84 -8.23 2.45
CA ILE A 40 1.66 -9.05 2.13
C ILE A 40 1.30 -9.98 3.30
N TYR A 41 0.04 -9.90 3.73
CA TYR A 41 -0.59 -10.78 4.70
C TYR A 41 -1.71 -11.57 4.04
N LYS A 42 -1.58 -12.90 4.02
CA LYS A 42 -2.60 -13.80 3.49
C LYS A 42 -3.41 -14.37 4.65
N VAL A 43 -4.63 -13.88 4.82
CA VAL A 43 -5.57 -14.36 5.85
C VAL A 43 -6.66 -15.16 5.17
N ASN A 44 -6.57 -16.48 5.29
CA ASN A 44 -7.51 -17.43 4.69
C ASN A 44 -7.54 -17.29 3.15
N LYS A 45 -8.57 -16.63 2.58
CA LYS A 45 -8.71 -16.34 1.14
C LYS A 45 -8.54 -14.86 0.78
N VAL A 46 -8.26 -14.00 1.77
CA VAL A 46 -8.13 -12.56 1.57
C VAL A 46 -6.67 -12.18 1.67
N VAL A 47 -6.23 -11.32 0.74
CA VAL A 47 -4.90 -10.73 0.78
C VAL A 47 -4.99 -9.29 1.25
N LEU A 48 -4.19 -8.98 2.24
CA LEU A 48 -4.02 -7.68 2.85
C LEU A 48 -2.56 -7.25 2.69
N VAL A 49 -2.34 -5.96 2.59
CA VAL A 49 -1.04 -5.33 2.42
C VAL A 49 -0.89 -4.32 3.55
N ASN A 50 0.20 -4.41 4.31
CA ASN A 50 0.48 -3.46 5.36
C ASN A 50 1.09 -2.19 4.76
N CYS A 51 0.35 -1.07 4.80
CA CYS A 51 0.82 0.21 4.29
C CYS A 51 2.07 0.69 5.02
N GLU A 52 2.21 0.48 6.34
CA GLU A 52 3.38 0.95 7.08
C GLU A 52 4.68 0.29 6.60
N ILE A 53 4.64 -1.01 6.31
CA ILE A 53 5.80 -1.75 5.79
C ILE A 53 6.05 -1.36 4.33
N PHE A 54 4.98 -1.21 3.55
CA PHE A 54 5.05 -0.82 2.16
C PHE A 54 5.62 0.59 1.96
N GLU A 55 5.25 1.55 2.81
CA GLU A 55 5.77 2.92 2.79
C GLU A 55 7.24 2.96 3.17
N LYS A 56 7.65 2.22 4.22
CA LYS A 56 9.08 2.07 4.56
C LYS A 56 9.91 1.52 3.40
N TYR A 57 9.35 0.56 2.67
CA TYR A 57 9.97 0.04 1.47
C TYR A 57 10.05 1.13 0.39
N LEU A 58 8.96 1.84 0.10
CA LEU A 58 8.98 2.95 -0.87
C LEU A 58 9.96 4.07 -0.49
N GLU A 59 10.11 4.39 0.79
CA GLU A 59 11.11 5.35 1.28
C GLU A 59 12.53 4.90 0.94
N SER A 60 12.81 3.60 0.97
CA SER A 60 14.10 3.06 0.49
C SER A 60 14.25 3.13 -1.03
N PHE A 61 13.15 3.20 -1.78
CA PHE A 61 13.13 3.41 -3.24
C PHE A 61 13.11 4.88 -3.63
N ARG A 62 13.02 5.79 -2.65
CA ARG A 62 13.14 7.22 -2.90
C ARG A 62 14.50 7.43 -3.55
N LEU A 63 14.47 7.83 -4.83
CA LEU A 63 15.62 8.35 -5.54
C LEU A 63 15.99 9.69 -4.87
N GLU A 64 16.63 9.61 -3.72
CA GLU A 64 17.38 10.73 -3.18
C GLU A 64 18.53 10.93 -4.15
N GLY A 65 18.53 12.07 -4.85
CA GLY A 65 19.49 12.38 -5.89
C GLY A 65 20.91 12.15 -5.40
N HIS A 66 21.51 11.04 -5.82
CA HIS A 66 22.94 10.93 -5.85
C HIS A 66 23.38 11.41 -7.24
N SER A 67 23.96 12.62 -7.24
CA SER A 67 24.55 13.39 -8.35
C SER A 67 23.67 14.47 -8.95
#